data_AF-A0A2G6LTQ7-F1
#
_entry.id   AF-A0A2G6LTQ7-F1
#
_cell.length_a   1.000
_cell.length_b   1.000
_cell.length_c   1.000
_cell.angle_alpha   90.00
_cell.angle_beta   90.00
_cell.angle_gamma   90.00
#
_symmetry.space_group_name_H-M   'P 1'
#
loop_
_entity.id
_entity.type
_entity.pdbx_description
1 polymer ?
#
loop_
_entity_poly.entity_id
_entity_poly.type
_entity_poly.pdbx_seq_one_letter_code
_entity_poly.pdbx_strand_id
1 'polypeptide(L)'
;MLTALAATGPEAELTAVYGEPDIYSISMPEYTENGINNYEMKILMNIYLDSLEVELVTLKNQLAREFSRCPELLESLNRSHDSFMQESYDWAYLSEERMWWNTKSAERFDGTARGYEFTYTPGMSYWQRICRYSRMIHYGESHTENSDMEPATIGGYCP
;
A
#
# COMPACT_ATOMS: atom_id res chain seq x y z
N MET A 1 1.50 21.64 10.83
CA MET A 1 0.97 22.61 9.84
C MET A 1 1.87 22.49 8.62
N LEU A 2 1.55 21.58 7.71
CA LEU A 2 2.30 21.37 6.47
C LEU A 2 1.71 22.30 5.42
N THR A 3 2.51 23.24 4.95
CA THR A 3 2.19 24.15 3.87
C THR A 3 1.98 23.32 2.60
N ALA A 4 0.77 23.38 2.03
CA ALA A 4 0.50 22.86 0.70
C ALA A 4 1.36 23.65 -0.31
N LEU A 5 2.55 23.14 -0.61
CA LEU A 5 3.18 23.41 -1.89
C LEU A 5 2.19 22.92 -2.94
N ALA A 6 1.71 23.82 -3.80
CA ALA A 6 0.92 23.43 -4.94
C ALA A 6 1.72 22.36 -5.69
N ALA A 7 1.25 21.12 -5.66
CA ALA A 7 1.90 20.02 -6.37
C ALA A 7 1.96 20.44 -7.84
N THR A 8 3.18 20.53 -8.38
CA THR A 8 3.41 20.85 -9.79
C THR A 8 4.06 19.63 -10.40
N GLY A 9 3.49 19.11 -11.49
CA GLY A 9 3.98 17.90 -12.15
C GLY A 9 2.87 17.06 -12.76
N PRO A 10 3.23 16.03 -13.54
CA PRO A 10 2.28 15.16 -14.23
C PRO A 10 1.27 14.50 -13.28
N GLU A 11 1.70 14.13 -12.07
CA GLU A 11 0.82 13.55 -11.04
C GLU A 11 -0.29 14.52 -10.66
N ALA A 12 0.04 15.80 -10.40
CA ALA A 12 -0.94 16.81 -10.03
C ALA A 12 -1.92 17.14 -11.18
N GLU A 13 -1.42 17.14 -12.41
CA GLU A 13 -2.24 17.33 -13.61
C GLU A 13 -3.24 16.18 -13.78
N LEU A 14 -2.78 14.93 -13.65
CA LEU A 14 -3.66 13.76 -13.78
C LEU A 14 -4.63 13.64 -12.61
N THR A 15 -4.21 13.91 -11.37
CA THR A 15 -5.13 13.95 -10.21
C THR A 15 -6.19 15.03 -10.38
N ALA A 16 -5.89 16.17 -11.02
CA ALA A 16 -6.89 17.19 -11.32
C ALA A 16 -7.93 16.73 -12.38
N VAL A 17 -7.57 15.79 -13.24
CA VAL A 17 -8.44 15.23 -14.29
C VAL A 17 -9.26 14.05 -13.77
N TYR A 18 -8.62 13.11 -13.09
CA TYR A 18 -9.21 11.82 -12.69
C TYR A 18 -9.61 11.75 -11.22
N GLY A 19 -9.22 12.74 -10.40
CA GLY A 19 -9.44 12.76 -8.95
C GLY A 19 -8.37 11.97 -8.18
N GLU A 20 -8.45 12.01 -6.86
CA GLU A 20 -7.71 11.07 -5.99
C GLU A 20 -8.43 9.71 -5.99
N PRO A 21 -7.70 8.58 -5.99
CA PRO A 21 -8.33 7.27 -5.98
C PRO A 21 -8.95 6.97 -4.61
N ASP A 22 -10.22 6.58 -4.61
CA ASP A 22 -10.84 5.93 -3.46
C ASP A 22 -10.37 4.47 -3.40
N ILE A 23 -9.26 4.24 -2.70
CA ILE A 23 -8.58 2.93 -2.59
C ILE A 23 -9.46 1.84 -1.94
N TYR A 24 -10.58 2.20 -1.31
CA TYR A 24 -11.51 1.25 -0.71
C TYR A 24 -12.64 0.84 -1.65
N SER A 25 -12.92 1.64 -2.66
CA SER A 25 -14.03 1.44 -3.59
C SER A 25 -13.59 1.06 -5.00
N ILE A 26 -12.38 1.45 -5.40
CA ILE A 26 -11.85 1.27 -6.76
C ILE A 26 -10.51 0.54 -6.66
N SER A 27 -10.32 -0.50 -7.48
CA SER A 27 -9.04 -1.23 -7.50
C SER A 27 -7.95 -0.49 -8.29
N MET A 28 -6.67 -0.77 -8.02
CA MET A 28 -5.57 -0.17 -8.80
C MET A 28 -5.72 -0.40 -10.32
N PRO A 29 -6.00 -1.63 -10.82
CA PRO A 29 -6.22 -1.82 -12.26
C PRO A 29 -7.33 -0.92 -12.80
N GLU A 30 -8.50 -0.91 -12.14
CA GLU A 30 -9.66 -0.11 -12.54
C GLU A 30 -9.37 1.39 -12.56
N TYR A 31 -8.64 1.91 -11.57
CA TYR A 31 -8.22 3.32 -11.56
C TYR A 31 -7.24 3.63 -12.70
N THR A 32 -6.29 2.74 -12.96
CA THR A 32 -5.23 2.98 -13.96
C THR A 32 -5.70 2.85 -15.40
N GLU A 33 -6.80 2.13 -15.64
CA GLU A 33 -7.46 2.01 -16.95
C GLU A 33 -8.02 3.34 -17.47
N ASN A 34 -8.14 4.37 -16.61
CA ASN A 34 -8.50 5.72 -17.05
C ASN A 34 -7.42 6.40 -17.92
N GLY A 35 -6.15 5.96 -17.82
CA GLY A 35 -5.05 6.54 -18.58
C GLY A 35 -5.15 6.24 -20.08
N ILE A 36 -5.08 7.27 -20.93
CA ILE A 36 -5.26 7.10 -22.38
C ILE A 36 -4.02 6.52 -23.10
N ASN A 37 -2.89 6.41 -22.40
CA ASN A 37 -1.64 5.86 -22.92
C ASN A 37 -0.76 5.29 -21.79
N ASN A 38 0.29 4.55 -22.17
CA ASN A 38 1.20 3.90 -21.23
C ASN A 38 1.87 4.85 -20.23
N TYR A 39 2.12 6.11 -20.62
CA TYR A 39 2.75 7.09 -19.74
C TYR A 39 1.78 7.53 -18.64
N GLU A 40 0.54 7.87 -19.00
CA GLU A 40 -0.50 8.20 -18.03
C GLU A 40 -0.83 7.04 -17.10
N MET A 41 -0.94 5.81 -17.62
CA MET A 41 -1.17 4.63 -16.79
C MET A 41 -0.11 4.49 -15.69
N LYS A 42 1.18 4.72 -16.01
CA LYS A 42 2.27 4.65 -15.00
C LYS A 42 2.15 5.75 -13.95
N ILE A 43 1.78 6.97 -14.36
CA ILE A 43 1.56 8.07 -13.42
C ILE A 43 0.37 7.75 -12.51
N LEU A 44 -0.75 7.25 -13.07
CA LEU A 44 -1.92 6.84 -12.30
C LEU A 44 -1.60 5.70 -11.32
N MET A 45 -0.73 4.75 -11.70
CA MET A 45 -0.25 3.72 -10.78
C MET A 45 0.52 4.32 -9.60
N ASN A 46 1.37 5.31 -9.85
CA ASN A 46 2.11 6.00 -8.78
C ASN A 46 1.17 6.81 -7.89
N ILE A 47 0.20 7.55 -8.45
CA ILE A 47 -0.83 8.26 -7.67
C ILE A 47 -1.58 7.29 -6.75
N TYR A 48 -1.98 6.13 -7.28
CA TYR A 48 -2.65 5.12 -6.47
C TYR A 48 -1.74 4.55 -5.37
N LEU A 49 -0.46 4.31 -5.69
CA LEU A 49 0.52 3.84 -4.71
C LEU A 49 0.73 4.86 -3.58
N ASP A 50 0.80 6.16 -3.91
CA ASP A 50 0.90 7.25 -2.93
C ASP A 50 -0.32 7.26 -2.00
N SER A 51 -1.53 7.10 -2.54
CA SER A 51 -2.76 7.00 -1.72
C SER A 51 -2.73 5.79 -0.78
N LEU A 52 -2.25 4.63 -1.23
CA LEU A 52 -2.05 3.47 -0.38
C LEU A 52 -1.01 3.72 0.72
N GLU A 53 0.10 4.38 0.41
CA GLU A 53 1.14 4.71 1.39
C GLU A 53 0.63 5.68 2.47
N VAL A 54 -0.11 6.72 2.06
CA VAL A 54 -0.75 7.67 2.99
C VAL A 54 -1.71 6.96 3.94
N GLU A 55 -2.55 6.06 3.43
CA GLU A 55 -3.47 5.31 4.28
C GLU A 55 -2.72 4.37 5.23
N LEU A 56 -1.68 3.70 4.73
CA LEU A 56 -0.86 2.82 5.54
C LEU A 56 -0.19 3.57 6.72
N VAL A 57 0.36 4.76 6.45
CA VAL A 57 0.92 5.64 7.49
C VAL A 57 -0.16 6.11 8.46
N THR A 58 -1.35 6.44 7.96
CA THR A 58 -2.50 6.85 8.77
C THR A 58 -2.90 5.76 9.76
N LEU A 59 -3.08 4.53 9.30
CA LEU A 59 -3.42 3.38 10.14
C LEU A 59 -2.28 3.01 11.11
N LYS A 60 -1.02 3.07 10.67
CA LYS A 60 0.13 2.86 11.55
C LYS A 60 0.16 3.89 12.69
N ASN A 61 -0.14 5.15 12.39
CA ASN A 61 -0.21 6.20 13.40
C ASN A 61 -1.40 6.05 14.36
N GLN A 62 -2.52 5.49 13.90
CA GLN A 62 -3.64 5.11 14.77
C GLN A 62 -3.21 4.01 15.76
N LEU A 63 -2.66 2.90 15.25
CA LEU A 63 -2.12 1.81 16.09
C LEU A 63 -1.04 2.30 17.06
N ALA A 64 -0.16 3.20 16.63
CA ALA A 64 0.87 3.76 17.50
C ALA A 64 0.29 4.54 18.68
N ARG A 65 -0.85 5.23 18.49
CA ARG A 65 -1.57 5.89 19.60
C ARG A 65 -2.16 4.87 20.57
N GLU A 66 -2.77 3.79 20.07
CA GLU A 66 -3.30 2.72 20.91
C GLU A 66 -2.20 2.02 21.73
N PHE A 67 -1.07 1.71 21.10
CA PHE A 67 0.05 1.03 21.74
C PHE A 67 0.95 1.95 22.57
N SER A 68 0.64 3.24 22.67
CA SER A 68 1.46 4.24 23.40
C SER A 68 1.68 3.90 24.87
N ARG A 69 0.79 3.11 25.48
CA ARG A 69 0.90 2.65 26.87
C ARG A 69 1.75 1.39 27.06
N CYS A 70 2.13 0.72 25.97
CA CYS A 70 2.95 -0.49 25.98
C CYS A 70 4.18 -0.26 25.06
N PRO A 71 5.30 0.26 25.58
CA PRO A 71 6.46 0.64 24.78
C PRO A 71 7.03 -0.50 23.92
N GLU A 72 7.04 -1.73 24.44
CA GLU A 72 7.54 -2.92 23.73
C GLU A 72 6.68 -3.25 22.49
N LEU A 73 5.36 -3.10 22.62
CA LEU A 73 4.43 -3.32 21.51
C LEU A 73 4.54 -2.20 20.47
N LEU A 74 4.69 -0.95 20.90
CA LEU A 74 4.94 0.18 20.02
C LEU A 74 6.26 0.02 19.24
N GLU A 75 7.32 -0.41 19.91
CA GLU A 75 8.61 -0.71 19.27
C GLU A 75 8.45 -1.83 18.23
N SER A 76 7.71 -2.89 18.57
CA SER A 76 7.43 -4.01 17.67
C SER A 76 6.63 -3.58 16.44
N LEU A 77 5.64 -2.69 16.60
CA LEU A 77 4.88 -2.11 15.49
C LEU A 77 5.79 -1.32 14.55
N ASN A 78 6.62 -0.42 15.10
CA ASN A 78 7.53 0.40 14.29
C ASN A 78 8.50 -0.48 13.51
N ARG A 79 9.17 -1.41 14.19
CA ARG A 79 10.13 -2.32 13.55
C ARG A 79 9.48 -3.18 12.46
N SER A 80 8.28 -3.71 12.73
CA SER A 80 7.54 -4.51 11.75
C SER A 80 7.12 -3.68 10.54
N HIS A 81 6.70 -2.44 10.73
CA HIS A 81 6.34 -1.53 9.65
C HIS A 81 7.55 -1.17 8.79
N ASP A 82 8.67 -0.76 9.39
CA ASP A 82 9.87 -0.36 8.66
C ASP A 82 10.44 -1.53 7.85
N SER A 83 10.48 -2.72 8.44
CA SER A 83 10.94 -3.94 7.75
C SER A 83 10.03 -4.28 6.58
N PHE A 84 8.72 -4.12 6.74
CA PHE A 84 7.75 -4.34 5.68
C PHE A 84 7.90 -3.35 4.51
N MET A 85 8.12 -2.07 4.80
CA MET A 85 8.32 -1.06 3.76
C MET A 85 9.56 -1.39 2.93
N GLN A 86 10.67 -1.72 3.59
CA GLN A 86 11.91 -2.12 2.92
C GLN A 86 11.72 -3.39 2.08
N GLU A 87 11.16 -4.45 2.69
CA GLU A 87 10.92 -5.73 2.01
C GLU A 87 10.03 -5.55 0.77
N SER A 88 8.99 -4.71 0.86
CA SER A 88 8.07 -4.47 -0.26
C SER A 88 8.79 -3.87 -1.47
N TYR A 89 9.70 -2.92 -1.25
CA TYR A 89 10.50 -2.32 -2.32
C TYR A 89 11.59 -3.25 -2.85
N ASP A 90 12.27 -4.00 -1.99
CA ASP A 90 13.27 -4.98 -2.41
C ASP A 90 12.63 -6.09 -3.27
N TRP A 91 11.44 -6.54 -2.86
CA TRP A 91 10.66 -7.52 -3.61
C TRP A 91 10.16 -6.96 -4.94
N ALA A 92 9.71 -5.71 -4.98
CA ALA A 92 9.30 -5.04 -6.20
C ALA A 92 10.45 -4.89 -7.20
N TYR A 93 11.64 -4.51 -6.71
CA TYR A 93 12.85 -4.43 -7.52
C TYR A 93 13.22 -5.79 -8.12
N LEU A 94 13.24 -6.84 -7.30
CA LEU A 94 13.52 -8.19 -7.77
C LEU A 94 12.48 -8.69 -8.78
N SER A 95 11.20 -8.41 -8.54
CA SER A 95 10.09 -8.80 -9.42
C SER A 95 10.19 -8.14 -10.78
N GLU A 96 10.46 -6.83 -10.80
CA GLU A 96 10.72 -6.07 -12.02
C GLU A 96 11.93 -6.66 -12.77
N GLU A 97 13.06 -6.85 -12.09
CA GLU A 97 14.27 -7.39 -12.71
C GLU A 97 14.08 -8.81 -13.27
N ARG A 98 13.30 -9.65 -12.59
CA ARG A 98 12.93 -10.99 -13.07
C ARG A 98 12.15 -10.94 -14.38
N MET A 99 11.28 -9.95 -14.61
CA MET A 99 10.50 -9.86 -15.86
C MET A 99 11.38 -9.62 -17.09
N TRP A 100 12.54 -9.01 -16.88
CA TRP A 100 13.48 -8.66 -17.93
C TRP A 100 14.60 -9.69 -18.09
N TRP A 101 14.61 -10.77 -17.31
CA TRP A 101 15.62 -11.81 -17.34
C TRP A 101 15.10 -13.10 -17.97
N ASN A 102 15.71 -13.54 -19.07
CA ASN A 102 15.43 -14.85 -19.65
C ASN A 102 16.33 -15.91 -19.02
N THR A 103 15.75 -16.77 -18.20
CA THR A 103 16.47 -17.84 -17.50
C THR A 103 17.01 -18.93 -18.43
N LYS A 104 16.44 -19.09 -19.64
CA LYS A 104 16.89 -20.09 -20.61
C LYS A 104 18.10 -19.62 -21.42
N SER A 105 18.11 -18.35 -21.85
CA SER A 105 19.23 -17.78 -22.62
C SER A 105 20.26 -17.07 -21.76
N ALA A 106 19.99 -16.84 -20.46
CA ALA A 106 20.82 -16.06 -19.56
C ALA A 106 21.06 -14.62 -20.03
N GLU A 107 20.04 -14.02 -20.66
CA GLU A 107 20.09 -12.67 -21.23
C GLU A 107 19.06 -11.75 -20.59
N ARG A 108 19.42 -10.47 -20.49
CA ARG A 108 18.54 -9.38 -20.05
C ARG A 108 17.98 -8.65 -21.27
N PHE A 109 16.68 -8.36 -21.24
CA PHE A 109 15.98 -7.59 -22.25
C PHE A 109 15.43 -6.32 -21.62
N ASP A 110 16.07 -5.17 -21.81
CA ASP A 110 15.57 -3.92 -21.25
C ASP A 110 14.57 -3.25 -22.21
N GLY A 111 13.28 -3.31 -21.88
CA GLY A 111 12.20 -2.67 -22.64
C GLY A 111 11.74 -1.33 -22.05
N THR A 112 10.95 -0.58 -22.83
CA THR A 112 10.34 0.70 -22.41
C THR A 112 9.17 0.55 -21.43
N ALA A 113 8.70 -0.68 -21.22
CA ALA A 113 7.65 -1.01 -20.26
C ALA A 113 8.19 -1.22 -18.83
N ARG A 114 9.42 -0.76 -18.51
CA ARG A 114 9.93 -0.83 -17.13
C ARG A 114 9.05 -0.04 -16.16
N GLY A 115 8.90 -0.57 -14.94
CA GLY A 115 8.27 0.09 -13.80
C GLY A 115 6.85 -0.36 -13.48
N TYR A 116 6.19 -1.15 -14.35
CA TYR A 116 4.84 -1.65 -14.05
C TYR A 116 4.86 -2.59 -12.85
N GLU A 117 5.75 -3.58 -12.83
CA GLU A 117 5.85 -4.51 -11.70
C GLU A 117 6.39 -3.81 -10.46
N PHE A 118 7.34 -2.88 -10.65
CA PHE A 118 7.90 -2.10 -9.57
C PHE A 118 6.85 -1.28 -8.81
N THR A 119 5.82 -0.75 -9.48
CA THR A 119 4.73 -0.01 -8.81
C THR A 119 3.58 -0.93 -8.36
N TYR A 120 3.26 -1.96 -9.13
CA TYR A 120 2.17 -2.89 -8.81
C TYR A 120 2.46 -3.75 -7.57
N THR A 121 3.70 -4.25 -7.45
CA THR A 121 4.10 -5.16 -6.37
C THR A 121 4.00 -4.53 -4.97
N PRO A 122 4.50 -3.30 -4.72
CA PRO A 122 4.27 -2.59 -3.48
C PRO A 122 2.78 -2.30 -3.27
N GLY A 123 2.03 -1.92 -4.31
CA GLY A 123 0.60 -1.64 -4.22
C GLY A 123 -0.21 -2.81 -3.62
N MET A 124 0.02 -4.02 -4.13
CA MET A 124 -0.59 -5.24 -3.58
C MET A 124 -0.18 -5.50 -2.13
N SER A 125 1.10 -5.28 -1.81
CA SER A 125 1.65 -5.51 -0.48
C SER A 125 1.06 -4.50 0.53
N TYR A 126 0.94 -3.24 0.14
CA TYR A 126 0.38 -2.15 0.95
C TYR A 126 -1.09 -2.40 1.25
N TRP A 127 -1.87 -2.81 0.24
CA TRP A 127 -3.27 -3.19 0.46
C TRP A 127 -3.42 -4.29 1.51
N GLN A 128 -2.63 -5.37 1.40
CA GLN A 128 -2.67 -6.45 2.40
C GLN A 128 -2.31 -5.95 3.81
N ARG A 129 -1.36 -5.01 3.92
CA ARG A 129 -0.96 -4.43 5.20
C ARG A 129 -2.04 -3.50 5.76
N ILE A 130 -2.68 -2.68 4.92
CA ILE A 130 -3.86 -1.87 5.26
C ILE A 130 -4.93 -2.77 5.87
N CYS A 131 -5.33 -3.85 5.18
CA CYS A 131 -6.33 -4.79 5.71
C CYS A 131 -5.91 -5.43 7.05
N ARG A 132 -4.62 -5.62 7.32
CA ARG A 132 -4.14 -6.12 8.63
C ARG A 132 -4.23 -5.05 9.71
N TYR A 133 -3.83 -3.82 9.42
CA TYR A 133 -3.89 -2.72 10.39
C TYR A 133 -5.34 -2.34 10.72
N SER A 134 -6.22 -2.22 9.72
CA SER A 134 -7.65 -1.97 9.96
C SER A 134 -8.28 -3.05 10.84
N ARG A 135 -7.93 -4.33 10.62
CA ARG A 135 -8.38 -5.43 11.50
C ARG A 135 -7.87 -5.27 12.93
N MET A 136 -6.59 -4.94 13.13
CA MET A 136 -6.03 -4.73 14.47
C MET A 136 -6.77 -3.62 15.22
N ILE A 137 -7.07 -2.51 14.54
CA ILE A 137 -7.83 -1.38 15.10
C ILE A 137 -9.25 -1.82 15.50
N HIS A 138 -10.00 -2.44 14.59
CA HIS A 138 -11.36 -2.91 14.89
C HIS A 138 -11.43 -4.00 15.98
N TYR A 139 -10.44 -4.89 16.04
CA TYR A 139 -10.36 -5.88 17.13
C TYR A 139 -10.08 -5.20 18.47
N GLY A 140 -9.27 -4.14 18.50
CA GLY A 140 -9.03 -3.33 19.71
C GLY A 140 -10.32 -2.70 20.24
N GLU A 141 -11.14 -2.13 19.36
CA GLU A 141 -12.42 -1.50 19.72
C GLU A 141 -13.41 -2.51 20.30
N SER A 142 -13.60 -3.66 19.64
CA SER A 142 -14.57 -4.69 20.06
C SER A 142 -14.25 -5.36 21.41
N HIS A 143 -12.99 -5.41 21.83
CA HIS A 143 -12.59 -5.97 23.13
C HIS A 143 -12.64 -4.95 24.26
N THR A 144 -12.66 -3.65 23.96
CA THR A 144 -12.91 -2.61 24.99
C THR A 144 -14.37 -2.49 25.38
N GLU A 145 -15.31 -2.92 24.52
CA GLU A 145 -16.76 -2.86 24.80
C GLU A 145 -17.35 -4.14 25.40
N ASN A 146 -16.64 -5.27 25.34
CA ASN A 146 -17.11 -6.59 25.80
C ASN A 146 -16.18 -7.25 26.84
N SER A 147 -15.79 -6.55 27.91
CA SER A 147 -15.04 -7.20 29.00
C SER A 147 -15.83 -8.22 29.83
N ASP A 148 -17.04 -8.60 29.39
CA ASP A 148 -17.92 -9.59 30.05
C ASP A 148 -18.38 -10.75 29.13
N MET A 149 -17.81 -10.96 27.93
CA MET A 149 -18.23 -12.11 27.09
C MET A 149 -17.09 -13.01 26.62
N GLU A 150 -17.28 -14.32 26.83
CA GLU A 150 -16.41 -15.43 26.42
C GLU A 150 -16.13 -15.45 24.90
N PRO A 151 -14.94 -15.94 24.47
CA PRO A 151 -14.53 -15.87 23.09
C PRO A 151 -15.29 -16.84 22.19
N ALA A 152 -16.00 -16.30 21.19
CA ALA A 152 -16.57 -17.07 20.10
C ALA A 152 -15.52 -17.33 19.00
N THR A 153 -15.36 -18.60 18.65
CA THR A 153 -14.51 -19.12 17.56
C THR A 153 -15.13 -18.86 16.19
N ILE A 154 -14.49 -18.04 15.35
CA ILE A 154 -14.79 -17.92 13.90
C ILE A 154 -13.47 -17.59 13.18
N GLY A 155 -12.96 -18.32 12.18
CA GLY A 155 -13.64 -18.97 11.06
C GLY A 155 -13.53 -18.06 9.83
N GLY A 156 -12.35 -17.99 9.21
CA GLY A 156 -12.03 -16.99 8.19
C GLY A 156 -12.78 -17.13 6.87
N TYR A 157 -12.84 -16.03 6.10
CA TYR A 157 -12.60 -15.94 4.65
C TYR A 157 -12.41 -14.46 4.28
N CYS A 158 -11.51 -14.19 3.34
CA CYS A 158 -11.21 -12.87 2.76
C CYS A 158 -11.72 -12.88 1.30
N PRO A 159 -12.41 -11.83 0.81
CA PRO A 159 -12.59 -11.61 -0.62
C PRO A 159 -11.28 -11.18 -1.29
#